data_AF-A0A2U1ABY4-F1
#
_entry.id   AF-A0A2U1ABY4-F1
#
_cell.length_a   1.000
_cell.length_b   1.000
_cell.length_c   1.000
_cell.angle_alpha   90.00
_cell.angle_beta   90.00
_cell.angle_gamma   90.00
#
_symmetry.space_group_name_H-M   'P 1'
#
loop_
_entity.id
_entity.type
_entity.pdbx_description
1 polymer ?
#
loop_
_entity_poly.entity_id
_entity_poly.type
_entity_poly.pdbx_seq_one_letter_code
_entity_poly.pdbx_strand_id
1 'polypeptide(L)'
;MSFYWDKPAYQPRLTNWRNRERNTIEKHVWNIVAEARDSGELNALDTILDYLLPGCDHQETPQGEKTVLSCYEFDDCFCIPQGSEEGIYLHWVLRGRFRQEQKRNTDVHVDIASIKTLQTDLAAYKIMGEAAGVLEYFSRQYVGNNLKLYTPDEELKKMIDPADFPVALPPGNQKIISRQP
;
A
#
# COMPACT_ATOMS: atom_id res chain seq x y z
N MET A 1 24.56 -16.62 10.47
CA MET A 1 23.57 -17.33 9.64
C MET A 1 22.67 -16.26 9.02
N SER A 2 22.87 -15.99 7.73
CA SER A 2 22.14 -14.95 7.01
C SER A 2 20.82 -15.52 6.52
N PHE A 3 19.72 -15.16 7.19
CA PHE A 3 18.38 -15.73 7.02
C PHE A 3 17.59 -15.15 5.83
N TYR A 4 18.15 -14.21 5.06
CA TYR A 4 17.34 -13.22 4.32
C TYR A 4 17.63 -13.11 2.81
N TRP A 5 18.37 -14.05 2.21
CA TRP A 5 18.68 -14.01 0.77
C TRP A 5 17.62 -14.67 -0.14
N ASP A 6 16.62 -15.34 0.42
CA ASP A 6 15.70 -16.20 -0.37
C ASP A 6 14.32 -15.58 -0.68
N LYS A 7 14.03 -14.35 -0.25
CA LYS A 7 12.83 -13.64 -0.74
C LYS A 7 13.19 -12.92 -2.05
N PRO A 8 12.53 -13.21 -3.19
CA PRO A 8 12.82 -12.52 -4.44
C PRO A 8 12.60 -11.02 -4.24
N ALA A 9 13.60 -10.21 -4.61
CA ALA A 9 13.63 -8.75 -4.49
C ALA A 9 12.57 -8.00 -5.32
N TYR A 10 11.61 -8.71 -5.90
CA TYR A 10 10.59 -8.17 -6.77
C TYR A 10 9.39 -9.11 -6.87
N GLN A 11 8.21 -8.60 -6.53
CA GLN A 11 6.94 -9.10 -7.05
C GLN A 11 6.39 -8.05 -8.02
N PRO A 12 5.99 -8.42 -9.25
CA PRO A 12 5.53 -7.47 -10.25
C PRO A 12 4.30 -6.71 -9.78
N ARG A 13 4.19 -5.44 -10.23
CA ARG A 13 2.96 -4.64 -10.17
C ARG A 13 1.77 -5.53 -10.54
N LEU A 14 0.66 -5.42 -9.81
CA LEU A 14 -0.55 -6.21 -10.08
C LEU A 14 -0.99 -6.03 -11.54
N THR A 15 -0.59 -6.98 -12.40
CA THR A 15 -0.82 -6.97 -13.86
C THR A 15 -2.28 -7.22 -14.22
N ASN A 16 -3.11 -7.60 -13.25
CA ASN A 16 -4.54 -7.81 -13.39
C ASN A 16 -5.33 -7.02 -12.33
N TRP A 17 -5.43 -5.70 -12.49
CA TRP A 17 -6.30 -4.84 -11.67
C TRP A 17 -7.80 -5.20 -11.76
N ARG A 18 -8.18 -6.09 -12.68
CA ARG A 18 -9.52 -6.70 -12.76
C ARG A 18 -9.74 -7.85 -11.75
N ASN A 19 -8.72 -8.24 -10.98
CA ASN A 19 -8.82 -9.10 -9.79
C ASN A 19 -8.44 -8.28 -8.53
N ARG A 20 -9.35 -7.53 -7.91
CA ARG A 20 -10.29 -7.94 -6.84
C ARG A 20 -9.69 -8.35 -5.48
N GLU A 21 -8.40 -8.15 -5.20
CA GLU A 21 -7.86 -8.42 -3.85
C GLU A 21 -7.36 -7.16 -3.14
N ARG A 22 -7.82 -6.97 -1.90
CA ARG A 22 -7.32 -5.92 -1.01
C ARG A 22 -5.84 -6.13 -0.70
N ASN A 23 -5.13 -5.04 -0.46
CA ASN A 23 -3.74 -5.11 -0.04
C ASN A 23 -3.64 -5.59 1.41
N THR A 24 -2.70 -6.50 1.68
CA THR A 24 -2.17 -6.66 3.03
C THR A 24 -1.16 -5.55 3.32
N ILE A 25 -0.75 -5.39 4.58
CA ILE A 25 0.36 -4.51 4.95
C ILE A 25 1.61 -4.82 4.12
N GLU A 26 2.01 -6.09 4.04
CA GLU A 26 3.19 -6.50 3.26
C GLU A 26 3.07 -6.09 1.79
N LYS A 27 1.92 -6.36 1.15
CA LYS A 27 1.68 -5.96 -0.24
C LYS A 27 1.71 -4.44 -0.41
N HIS A 28 1.15 -3.69 0.53
CA HIS A 28 1.14 -2.23 0.47
C HIS A 28 2.55 -1.65 0.53
N VAL A 29 3.38 -2.10 1.48
CA VAL A 29 4.79 -1.71 1.59
C VAL A 29 5.55 -2.04 0.30
N TRP A 30 5.48 -3.29 -0.17
CA TRP A 30 6.23 -3.70 -1.35
C TRP A 30 5.83 -2.98 -2.63
N ASN A 31 4.53 -2.74 -2.85
CA ASN A 31 4.07 -2.05 -4.05
C ASN A 31 4.58 -0.61 -4.11
N ILE A 32 4.54 0.12 -2.99
CA ILE A 32 5.02 1.50 -2.91
C ILE A 32 6.54 1.56 -3.09
N VAL A 33 7.29 0.68 -2.42
CA VAL A 33 8.75 0.59 -2.58
C VAL A 33 9.11 0.26 -4.02
N ALA A 34 8.36 -0.64 -4.67
CA ALA A 34 8.57 -0.96 -6.08
C ALA A 34 8.33 0.25 -6.99
N GLU A 35 7.25 1.01 -6.80
CA GLU A 35 7.00 2.23 -7.59
C GLU A 35 8.11 3.28 -7.39
N ALA A 36 8.55 3.49 -6.16
CA ALA A 36 9.63 4.41 -5.84
C ALA A 36 10.98 3.95 -6.44
N ARG A 37 11.30 2.65 -6.38
CA ARG A 37 12.51 2.08 -7.01
C ARG A 37 12.46 2.16 -8.53
N ASP A 38 11.33 1.82 -9.14
CA ASP A 38 11.15 1.88 -10.60
C ASP A 38 11.36 3.31 -11.14
N SER A 39 11.12 4.33 -10.32
CA SER A 39 11.38 5.73 -10.67
C SER A 39 12.86 6.13 -10.57
N GLY A 40 13.68 5.36 -9.85
CA GLY A 40 15.09 5.65 -9.57
C GLY A 40 15.35 6.55 -8.36
N GLU A 41 14.31 7.08 -7.72
CA GLU A 41 14.43 7.99 -6.57
C GLU A 41 14.97 7.32 -5.30
N LEU A 42 14.96 5.98 -5.25
CA LEU A 42 15.54 5.20 -4.13
C LEU A 42 16.97 4.70 -4.38
N ASN A 43 17.60 5.08 -5.50
CA ASN A 43 18.95 4.61 -5.83
C ASN A 43 19.97 4.91 -4.72
N ALA A 44 19.91 6.09 -4.10
CA ALA A 44 20.81 6.45 -3.00
C ALA A 44 20.59 5.55 -1.77
N LEU A 45 19.32 5.28 -1.41
CA LEU A 45 18.98 4.37 -0.32
C LEU A 45 19.52 2.96 -0.58
N ASP A 46 19.34 2.43 -1.79
CA ASP A 46 19.76 1.07 -2.15
C ASP A 46 21.29 0.87 -2.04
N THR A 47 22.09 1.94 -2.04
CA THR A 47 23.55 1.84 -1.79
C THR A 47 23.93 1.64 -0.33
N ILE A 48 23.06 2.02 0.60
CA ILE A 48 23.34 1.97 2.05
C ILE A 48 22.42 1.01 2.82
N LEU A 49 21.40 0.47 2.15
CA LEU A 49 20.36 -0.36 2.75
C LEU A 49 20.91 -1.71 3.22
N ASP A 50 20.77 -2.01 4.51
CA ASP A 50 21.06 -3.34 5.06
C ASP A 50 19.82 -4.24 5.01
N TYR A 51 18.65 -3.71 5.36
CA TYR A 51 17.39 -4.43 5.17
C TYR A 51 16.16 -3.52 5.10
N LEU A 52 15.12 -4.03 4.44
CA LEU A 52 13.74 -3.57 4.51
C LEU A 52 12.87 -4.74 4.98
N LEU A 53 12.17 -4.57 6.10
CA LEU A 53 11.33 -5.61 6.69
C LEU A 53 9.90 -5.09 6.88
N PRO A 54 8.94 -5.55 6.06
CA PRO A 54 7.52 -5.31 6.32
C PRO A 54 7.02 -6.19 7.48
N GLY A 55 6.04 -5.69 8.23
CA GLY A 55 5.31 -6.47 9.24
C GLY A 55 6.02 -6.63 10.59
N CYS A 56 6.78 -5.63 11.05
CA CYS A 56 7.51 -5.72 12.32
C CYS A 56 6.61 -6.09 13.52
N ASP A 57 6.97 -7.19 14.19
CA ASP A 57 6.30 -7.83 15.34
C ASP A 57 6.31 -7.02 16.65
N HIS A 58 6.56 -5.70 16.61
CA HIS A 58 6.87 -4.92 17.81
C HIS A 58 5.68 -4.44 18.63
N GLN A 59 4.44 -4.83 18.31
CA GLN A 59 3.29 -4.51 19.16
C GLN A 59 2.33 -5.67 19.32
N GLU A 60 1.69 -5.70 20.50
CA GLU A 60 0.66 -6.63 20.99
C GLU A 60 -0.62 -6.71 20.12
N THR A 61 -0.59 -6.21 18.89
CA THR A 61 -1.63 -6.50 17.90
C THR A 61 -1.18 -7.66 17.02
N PRO A 62 -1.83 -8.82 17.12
CA PRO A 62 -1.48 -9.94 16.25
C PRO A 62 -1.78 -9.51 14.81
N GLN A 63 -1.01 -9.99 13.83
CA GLN A 63 -1.30 -9.93 12.39
C GLN A 63 -0.65 -8.80 11.55
N GLY A 64 0.60 -8.41 11.79
CA GLY A 64 1.35 -7.46 10.93
C GLY A 64 1.33 -7.81 9.44
N GLU A 65 1.73 -9.02 9.04
CA GLU A 65 1.74 -9.40 7.61
C GLU A 65 0.35 -9.79 7.04
N LYS A 66 -0.55 -10.28 7.89
CA LYS A 66 -1.89 -10.78 7.48
C LYS A 66 -3.00 -9.72 7.55
N THR A 67 -2.71 -8.54 8.09
CA THR A 67 -3.70 -7.47 8.16
C THR A 67 -4.02 -6.97 6.76
N VAL A 68 -5.27 -7.17 6.38
CA VAL A 68 -5.85 -6.63 5.15
C VAL A 68 -6.27 -5.18 5.39
N LEU A 69 -5.82 -4.29 4.50
CA LEU A 69 -6.17 -2.88 4.49
C LEU A 69 -7.49 -2.72 3.75
N SER A 70 -8.52 -2.28 4.47
CA SER A 70 -9.92 -2.23 4.03
C SER A 70 -10.59 -0.89 4.23
N CYS A 71 -9.86 0.10 4.73
CA CYS A 71 -10.33 1.48 4.87
C CYS A 71 -9.20 2.43 4.46
N TYR A 72 -9.49 3.52 3.75
CA TYR A 72 -8.49 4.50 3.26
C TYR A 72 -8.30 5.69 4.21
N GLU A 73 -8.92 5.67 5.39
CA GLU A 73 -8.90 6.74 6.39
C GLU A 73 -7.60 6.71 7.22
N PHE A 74 -6.46 6.46 6.57
CA PHE A 74 -5.14 6.37 7.19
C PHE A 74 -4.09 7.15 6.41
N ASP A 75 -2.98 7.46 7.09
CA ASP A 75 -1.79 8.05 6.51
C ASP A 75 -0.58 7.13 6.70
N ASP A 76 0.29 7.11 5.70
CA ASP A 76 1.63 6.54 5.76
C ASP A 76 2.59 7.56 6.38
N CYS A 77 3.09 7.28 7.57
CA CYS A 77 3.98 8.15 8.32
C CYS A 77 5.38 7.54 8.41
N PHE A 78 6.40 8.34 8.13
CA PHE A 78 7.79 7.91 8.15
C PHE A 78 8.53 8.65 9.27
N CYS A 79 9.17 7.90 10.16
CA CYS A 79 9.96 8.49 11.25
C CYS A 79 11.35 7.87 11.32
N ILE A 80 12.34 8.73 11.54
CA ILE A 80 13.72 8.32 11.81
C ILE A 80 13.92 8.43 13.31
N PRO A 81 13.64 7.38 14.10
CA PRO A 81 13.92 7.44 15.53
C PRO A 81 15.42 7.55 15.76
N GLN A 82 15.77 8.22 16.85
CA GLN A 82 17.13 8.22 17.34
C GLN A 82 17.47 6.81 17.82
N GLY A 83 18.24 6.07 17.01
CA GLY A 83 18.74 4.75 17.35
C GLY A 83 19.88 4.82 18.37
N SER A 84 20.04 3.77 19.17
CA SER A 84 21.31 3.43 19.83
C SER A 84 22.38 3.10 18.77
N GLU A 85 23.58 2.65 19.17
CA GLU A 85 24.75 2.37 18.31
C GLU A 85 24.53 1.33 17.17
N GLU A 86 23.30 0.90 16.92
CA GLU A 86 22.92 -0.17 15.99
C GLU A 86 22.66 0.29 14.55
N GLY A 87 22.76 1.58 14.23
CA GLY A 87 22.51 2.13 12.90
C GLY A 87 21.33 3.11 12.86
N ILE A 88 20.93 3.51 11.65
CA ILE A 88 19.80 4.41 11.41
C ILE A 88 18.60 3.57 11.00
N TYR A 89 17.49 3.77 11.68
CA TYR A 89 16.20 3.17 11.36
C TYR A 89 15.29 4.22 10.72
N LEU A 90 14.53 3.80 9.74
CA LEU A 90 13.37 4.51 9.22
C LEU A 90 12.17 3.60 9.46
N HIS A 91 11.34 3.99 10.41
CA HIS A 91 10.10 3.30 10.74
C HIS A 91 8.98 3.85 9.86
N TRP A 92 8.20 2.93 9.34
CA TRP A 92 7.02 3.21 8.56
C TRP A 92 5.81 2.83 9.39
N VAL A 93 5.00 3.84 9.73
CA VAL A 93 3.84 3.71 10.61
C VAL A 93 2.57 4.02 9.82
N LEU A 94 1.56 3.15 9.92
CA LEU A 94 0.20 3.52 9.55
C LEU A 94 -0.47 4.25 10.70
N ARG A 95 -1.04 5.41 10.40
CA ARG A 95 -1.80 6.22 11.35
C ARG A 95 -3.25 6.36 10.91
N GLY A 96 -4.20 6.08 11.80
CA GLY A 96 -5.63 6.28 11.55
C GLY A 96 -6.40 4.98 11.41
N ARG A 97 -7.36 4.94 10.48
CA ARG A 97 -8.27 3.81 10.27
C ARG A 97 -8.01 3.14 8.93
N PHE A 98 -7.34 1.99 9.01
CA PHE A 98 -6.96 1.16 7.87
C PHE A 98 -7.75 -0.14 7.77
N ARG A 99 -8.57 -0.47 8.77
CA ARG A 99 -9.51 -1.60 8.77
C ARG A 99 -10.95 -1.14 8.94
N GLN A 100 -11.86 -1.67 8.13
CA GLN A 100 -13.29 -1.33 8.20
C GLN A 100 -13.92 -1.72 9.55
N GLU A 101 -13.39 -2.74 10.24
CA GLU A 101 -13.82 -3.19 11.56
C GLU A 101 -13.40 -2.22 12.69
N GLN A 102 -12.39 -1.37 12.46
CA GLN A 102 -12.04 -0.31 13.41
C GLN A 102 -13.18 0.71 13.47
N LYS A 103 -13.38 1.31 14.64
CA LYS A 103 -14.35 2.39 14.81
C LYS A 103 -13.91 3.61 13.99
N ARG A 104 -14.86 4.35 13.40
CA ARG A 104 -14.55 5.66 12.81
C ARG A 104 -13.91 6.58 13.84
N ASN A 105 -13.04 7.48 13.38
CA ASN A 105 -12.29 8.43 14.21
C ASN A 105 -11.37 7.77 15.26
N THR A 106 -10.92 6.53 15.01
CA THR A 106 -9.85 5.93 15.82
C THR A 106 -8.50 6.41 15.27
N ASP A 107 -7.60 6.87 16.16
CA ASP A 107 -6.23 7.21 15.83
C ASP A 107 -5.32 6.04 16.23
N VAL A 108 -5.32 4.98 15.42
CA VAL A 108 -4.45 3.80 15.65
C VAL A 108 -3.10 4.05 14.99
N HIS A 109 -2.02 3.71 15.69
CA HIS A 109 -0.66 3.78 15.18
C HIS A 109 -0.06 2.37 15.16
N VAL A 110 0.32 1.87 13.99
CA VAL A 110 0.96 0.57 13.85
C VAL A 110 2.21 0.72 13.00
N ASP A 111 3.33 0.25 13.53
CA ASP A 111 4.55 0.06 12.75
C ASP A 111 4.35 -1.07 11.74
N ILE A 112 4.50 -0.76 10.46
CA ILE A 112 4.26 -1.66 9.35
C ILE A 112 5.51 -2.04 8.59
N ALA A 113 6.61 -1.31 8.76
CA ALA A 113 7.89 -1.70 8.20
C ALA A 113 9.06 -0.99 8.89
N SER A 114 10.20 -1.66 8.93
CA SER A 114 11.48 -1.05 9.29
C SER A 114 12.45 -1.12 8.12
N ILE A 115 13.00 0.04 7.76
CA ILE A 115 14.08 0.21 6.79
C ILE A 115 15.32 0.56 7.60
N LYS A 116 16.41 -0.18 7.43
CA LYS A 116 17.62 0.00 8.24
C LYS A 116 18.88 0.10 7.41
N THR A 117 19.77 0.97 7.85
CA THR A 117 21.20 0.94 7.53
C THR A 117 22.02 0.83 8.82
N LEU A 118 23.16 0.12 8.77
CA LEU A 118 24.16 0.06 9.84
C LEU A 118 25.08 1.30 9.85
N GLN A 119 25.03 2.13 8.81
CA GLN A 119 25.74 3.40 8.79
C GLN A 119 25.12 4.39 9.79
N THR A 120 25.95 5.29 10.33
CA THR A 120 25.55 6.25 11.37
C THR A 120 26.01 7.69 11.09
N ASP A 121 26.66 7.93 9.95
CA ASP A 121 27.18 9.25 9.60
C ASP A 121 26.10 10.20 9.03
N LEU A 122 26.46 11.48 8.89
CA LEU A 122 25.57 12.52 8.40
C LEU A 122 25.07 12.25 6.96
N ALA A 123 25.89 11.62 6.12
CA ALA A 123 25.48 11.31 4.74
C ALA A 123 24.38 10.24 4.75
N ALA A 124 24.53 9.20 5.57
CA ALA A 124 23.50 8.19 5.75
C ALA A 124 22.19 8.77 6.31
N TYR A 125 22.25 9.68 7.30
CA TYR A 125 21.05 10.37 7.79
C TYR A 125 20.33 11.18 6.72
N LYS A 126 21.07 11.87 5.83
CA LYS A 126 20.49 12.63 4.72
C LYS A 126 19.79 11.70 3.73
N ILE A 127 20.43 10.58 3.37
CA ILE A 127 19.85 9.58 2.46
C ILE A 127 18.58 8.98 3.06
N MET A 128 18.57 8.67 4.36
CA MET A 128 17.38 8.14 5.05
C MET A 128 16.25 9.18 5.11
N GLY A 129 16.58 10.46 5.32
CA GLY A 129 15.59 11.55 5.28
C GLY A 129 15.01 11.78 3.89
N GLU A 130 15.84 11.70 2.85
CA GLU A 130 15.40 11.78 1.46
C GLU A 130 14.48 10.61 1.11
N ALA A 131 14.89 9.38 1.47
CA ALA A 131 14.07 8.18 1.30
C ALA A 131 12.72 8.28 2.01
N ALA A 132 12.66 8.85 3.23
CA ALA A 132 11.41 9.08 3.94
C ALA A 132 10.46 9.96 3.13
N GLY A 133 10.95 11.08 2.59
CA GLY A 133 10.15 12.00 1.77
C GLY A 133 9.71 11.38 0.43
N VAL A 134 10.59 10.60 -0.22
CA VAL A 134 10.25 9.85 -1.43
C VAL A 134 9.14 8.85 -1.15
N LEU A 135 9.28 8.03 -0.11
CA LEU A 135 8.28 7.01 0.23
C LEU A 135 6.94 7.64 0.65
N GLU A 136 6.94 8.77 1.34
CA GLU A 136 5.72 9.53 1.65
C GLU A 136 5.02 10.05 0.38
N TYR A 137 5.78 10.53 -0.60
CA TYR A 137 5.20 10.94 -1.88
C TYR A 137 4.56 9.76 -2.61
N PHE A 138 5.31 8.66 -2.77
CA PHE A 138 4.84 7.49 -3.51
C PHE A 138 3.69 6.76 -2.79
N SER A 139 3.67 6.72 -1.47
CA SER A 139 2.56 6.13 -0.72
C SER A 139 1.24 6.87 -1.00
N ARG A 140 1.27 8.20 -0.97
CA ARG A 140 0.10 9.03 -1.28
C ARG A 140 -0.39 8.83 -2.71
N GLN A 141 0.53 8.77 -3.68
CA GLN A 141 0.17 8.51 -5.08
C GLN A 141 -0.42 7.10 -5.24
N TYR A 142 0.21 6.10 -4.63
CA TYR A 142 -0.22 4.71 -4.72
C TYR A 142 -1.63 4.52 -4.15
N VAL A 143 -1.90 5.01 -2.94
CA VAL A 143 -3.22 4.90 -2.30
C VAL A 143 -4.26 5.66 -3.13
N GLY A 144 -3.94 6.87 -3.61
CA GLY A 144 -4.84 7.66 -4.45
C GLY A 144 -5.21 6.95 -5.77
N ASN A 145 -4.22 6.40 -6.47
CA ASN A 145 -4.42 5.68 -7.73
C ASN A 145 -5.13 4.32 -7.53
N ASN A 146 -5.05 3.76 -6.32
CA ASN A 146 -5.61 2.45 -5.98
C ASN A 146 -6.71 2.52 -4.91
N LEU A 147 -7.40 3.66 -4.76
CA LEU A 147 -8.32 3.94 -3.66
C LEU A 147 -9.39 2.85 -3.45
N LYS A 148 -9.85 2.24 -4.56
CA LYS A 148 -10.84 1.13 -4.53
C LYS A 148 -10.36 -0.07 -3.72
N LEU A 149 -9.06 -0.37 -3.69
CA LEU A 149 -8.50 -1.47 -2.89
C LEU A 149 -8.65 -1.23 -1.38
N TYR A 150 -8.70 0.04 -0.98
CA TYR A 150 -8.78 0.50 0.40
C TYR A 150 -10.19 0.97 0.78
N THR A 151 -11.16 0.90 -0.13
CA THR A 151 -12.53 1.38 0.13
C THR A 151 -13.30 0.36 0.96
N PRO A 152 -13.98 0.76 2.06
CA PRO A 152 -14.81 -0.13 2.86
C PRO A 152 -15.93 -0.80 2.05
N ASP A 153 -16.32 -2.01 2.44
CA ASP A 153 -17.29 -2.82 1.67
C ASP A 153 -18.64 -2.11 1.46
N GLU A 154 -19.13 -1.41 2.48
CA GLU A 154 -20.38 -0.67 2.43
C GLU A 154 -20.35 0.53 1.46
N GLU A 155 -19.18 1.14 1.26
CA GLU A 155 -19.00 2.21 0.28
C GLU A 155 -18.86 1.64 -1.13
N LEU A 156 -18.11 0.53 -1.28
CA LEU A 156 -18.01 -0.19 -2.55
C LEU A 156 -19.38 -0.65 -3.07
N LYS A 157 -20.26 -1.17 -2.20
CA LYS A 157 -21.63 -1.58 -2.59
C LYS A 157 -22.44 -0.42 -3.16
N LYS A 158 -22.31 0.78 -2.58
CA LYS A 158 -23.00 2.00 -3.07
C LYS A 158 -22.44 2.51 -4.40
N MET A 159 -21.16 2.26 -4.66
CA MET A 159 -20.52 2.60 -5.94
C MET A 159 -20.90 1.61 -7.07
N ILE A 160 -21.52 0.48 -6.74
CA ILE A 160 -21.97 -0.56 -7.70
C ILE A 160 -23.50 -0.65 -7.63
N ASP A 161 -24.20 0.48 -7.54
CA ASP A 161 -25.67 0.46 -7.58
C ASP A 161 -26.13 -0.08 -8.95
N PRO A 162 -26.95 -1.15 -9.00
CA PRO A 162 -27.49 -1.69 -10.25
C PRO A 162 -28.31 -0.67 -11.08
N ALA A 163 -28.69 0.48 -10.53
CA ALA A 163 -29.29 1.58 -11.30
C ALA A 163 -28.36 2.18 -12.38
N ASP A 164 -27.02 2.05 -12.23
CA ASP A 164 -26.04 2.58 -13.20
C ASP A 164 -25.76 1.62 -14.37
N PHE A 165 -26.31 0.40 -14.34
CA PHE A 165 -26.30 -0.53 -15.47
C PHE A 165 -27.72 -0.66 -16.01
N PRO A 166 -28.08 -0.02 -17.15
CA PRO A 166 -29.38 -0.25 -17.74
C PRO A 166 -29.50 -1.74 -18.07
N VAL A 167 -30.45 -2.42 -17.40
CA VAL A 167 -30.84 -3.79 -17.72
C VAL A 167 -31.07 -3.85 -19.22
N ALA A 168 -30.33 -4.73 -19.91
CA ALA A 168 -30.51 -4.94 -21.34
C ALA A 168 -32.00 -5.20 -21.62
N LEU A 169 -32.62 -4.32 -22.41
CA LEU A 169 -34.00 -4.48 -22.86
C LEU A 169 -34.15 -5.88 -23.46
N PRO A 170 -35.19 -6.65 -23.08
CA PRO A 170 -35.41 -7.97 -23.66
C PRO A 170 -35.63 -7.85 -25.17
N PRO A 171 -35.13 -8.81 -25.98
CA PRO A 171 -35.31 -8.76 -27.42
C PRO A 171 -36.79 -9.05 -27.74
N GLY A 172 -37.55 -8.02 -28.12
CA GLY A 172 -38.97 -8.17 -28.38
C GLY A 172 -39.53 -7.10 -29.31
N ASN A 173 -39.75 -7.51 -30.56
CA ASN A 173 -40.56 -6.88 -31.61
C ASN A 173 -39.97 -5.69 -32.39
N GLN A 174 -38.98 -5.97 -33.25
CA GLN A 174 -38.91 -5.26 -34.52
C GLN A 174 -40.12 -5.67 -35.37
N LYS A 175 -41.12 -4.79 -35.49
CA LYS A 175 -42.18 -4.91 -36.50
C LYS A 175 -41.52 -4.85 -37.88
N ILE A 176 -41.59 -5.95 -38.61
CA ILE A 176 -41.33 -6.02 -40.04
C ILE A 176 -42.29 -5.06 -40.73
N ILE A 177 -41.77 -3.96 -41.28
CA ILE A 177 -42.54 -3.11 -42.20
C ILE A 177 -42.49 -3.82 -43.55
N SER A 178 -43.54 -4.58 -43.86
CA SER A 178 -43.80 -5.06 -45.22
C SER A 178 -44.17 -3.86 -46.09
N ARG A 179 -43.37 -3.60 -47.13
CA ARG A 179 -43.80 -2.79 -48.26
C ARG A 179 -44.74 -3.64 -49.11
N GLN A 180 -45.98 -3.21 -49.24
CA GLN A 180 -46.95 -3.73 -50.19
C GLN A 180 -46.80 -3.00 -51.56
N PRO A 181 -47.30 -3.62 -52.64
CA PRO A 181 -46.70 -3.65 -53.97
C PRO A 181 -46.79 -2.35 -54.78
#